data_AF-A0A6P1JAF6-F1
#
_entry.id   AF-A0A6P1JAF6-F1
#
_cell.length_a   1.000
_cell.length_b   1.000
_cell.length_c   1.000
_cell.angle_alpha   90.00
_cell.angle_beta   90.00
_cell.angle_gamma   90.00
#
_symmetry.space_group_name_H-M   'P 1'
#
loop_
_entity.id
_entity.type
_entity.pdbx_description
1 polymer ?
#
loop_
_entity_poly.entity_id
_entity_poly.type
_entity_poly.pdbx_seq_one_letter_code
_entity_poly.pdbx_strand_id
1 'polypeptide(L)'
;MRARVRADLEALKVQFLPELSAIQESTTNDYRFRAVAPQVAVAEAMSRLVEDLDYDNFKNEVAERQGRARADLYHDVWSVLYKLQRPQQ
;
A
#
# COMPACT_ATOMS: atom_id res chain seq x y z
N MET A 1 -2.82 -11.37 -0.93
CA MET A 1 -2.79 -9.90 -0.73
C MET A 1 -3.89 -9.46 0.21
N ARG A 2 -3.62 -8.49 1.10
CA ARG A 2 -4.56 -7.96 2.10
C ARG A 2 -4.48 -6.43 2.09
N ALA A 3 -5.61 -5.74 2.12
CA ALA A 3 -5.67 -4.27 2.17
C ALA A 3 -6.81 -3.75 3.06
N ARG A 4 -6.64 -2.55 3.61
CA ARG A 4 -7.70 -1.84 4.34
C ARG A 4 -8.66 -1.10 3.39
N VAL A 5 -8.17 -0.70 2.22
CA VAL A 5 -8.91 0.04 1.19
C VAL A 5 -8.99 -0.81 -0.08
N ARG A 6 -10.18 -0.91 -0.68
CA ARG A 6 -10.41 -1.72 -1.90
C ARG A 6 -9.58 -1.24 -3.07
N ALA A 7 -9.53 0.08 -3.26
CA ALA A 7 -8.83 0.74 -4.35
C ALA A 7 -7.34 0.35 -4.43
N ASP A 8 -6.70 0.01 -3.32
CA ASP A 8 -5.29 -0.41 -3.31
C ASP A 8 -5.09 -1.74 -4.04
N LEU A 9 -6.02 -2.69 -3.85
CA LEU A 9 -5.97 -3.98 -4.55
C LEU A 9 -6.40 -3.85 -6.01
N GLU A 10 -7.31 -2.92 -6.31
CA GLU A 10 -7.72 -2.60 -7.69
C GLU A 10 -6.56 -1.97 -8.47
N ALA A 11 -5.89 -0.97 -7.89
CA ALA A 11 -4.71 -0.35 -8.49
C ALA A 11 -3.58 -1.37 -8.70
N LEU A 12 -3.27 -2.19 -7.69
CA LEU A 12 -2.28 -3.26 -7.81
C LEU A 12 -2.63 -4.23 -8.94
N LYS A 13 -3.90 -4.63 -9.05
CA LYS A 13 -4.36 -5.55 -10.09
C LYS A 13 -4.21 -4.97 -11.50
N VAL A 14 -4.62 -3.71 -11.67
CA VAL A 14 -4.59 -3.04 -12.97
C VAL A 14 -3.16 -2.75 -13.42
N GLN A 15 -2.30 -2.29 -12.50
CA GLN A 15 -0.99 -1.77 -12.87
C GLN A 15 0.10 -2.85 -12.90
N PHE A 16 0.07 -3.82 -11.97
CA PHE A 16 1.22 -4.71 -11.77
C PHE A 16 0.89 -6.20 -11.63
N LEU A 17 -0.33 -6.59 -11.22
CA LEU A 17 -0.68 -7.97 -10.87
C LEU A 17 -2.06 -8.39 -11.44
N PRO A 18 -2.20 -8.53 -12.76
CA PRO A 18 -3.48 -8.89 -13.38
C PRO A 18 -4.03 -10.25 -12.93
N GLU A 19 -3.17 -11.16 -12.48
CA GLU A 19 -3.52 -12.48 -11.94
C GLU A 19 -4.19 -12.43 -10.56
N LEU A 20 -4.34 -11.24 -9.97
CA LEU A 20 -5.04 -11.09 -8.70
C LEU A 20 -6.50 -11.53 -8.83
N SER A 21 -6.92 -12.44 -7.95
CA SER A 21 -8.28 -12.95 -7.91
C SER A 21 -9.32 -11.85 -7.69
N ALA A 22 -10.61 -12.21 -7.74
CA ALA A 22 -11.66 -11.32 -7.27
C ALA A 22 -11.38 -10.86 -5.83
N ILE A 23 -11.60 -9.56 -5.58
CA ILE A 23 -11.41 -8.94 -4.26
C ILE A 23 -12.60 -9.27 -3.38
N GLN A 24 -12.33 -10.03 -2.33
CA GLN A 24 -13.29 -10.38 -1.29
C GLN A 24 -13.30 -9.30 -0.21
N GLU A 25 -14.47 -9.03 0.34
CA GLU A 25 -14.70 -8.07 1.40
C GLU A 25 -15.24 -8.74 2.65
N SER A 26 -14.74 -8.33 3.81
CA SER A 26 -15.12 -8.86 5.11
C SER A 26 -15.25 -7.73 6.12
N THR A 27 -16.34 -7.72 6.86
CA THR A 27 -16.62 -6.73 7.92
C THR A 27 -16.00 -7.09 9.27
N THR A 28 -15.41 -8.29 9.40
CA THR A 28 -14.91 -8.85 10.67
C THR A 28 -13.40 -9.00 10.73
N ASN A 29 -12.71 -8.89 9.59
CA ASN A 29 -11.26 -9.01 9.51
C ASN A 29 -10.56 -7.65 9.61
N ASP A 30 -9.42 -7.57 10.30
CA ASP A 30 -8.62 -6.33 10.43
C ASP A 30 -8.25 -5.69 9.09
N TYR A 31 -8.02 -6.54 8.09
CA TYR A 31 -7.91 -6.14 6.68
C TYR A 31 -9.21 -6.52 5.99
N ARG A 32 -10.03 -5.49 5.74
CA ARG A 32 -11.36 -5.60 5.13
C ARG A 32 -11.35 -6.26 3.76
N PHE A 33 -10.27 -6.08 2.98
CA PHE A 33 -10.19 -6.59 1.61
C PHE A 33 -9.07 -7.60 1.44
N ARG A 34 -9.37 -8.70 0.74
CA ARG A 34 -8.41 -9.78 0.46
C ARG A 34 -8.57 -10.30 -0.96
N ALA A 35 -7.44 -10.69 -1.54
CA ALA A 35 -7.39 -11.41 -2.80
C ALA A 35 -6.16 -12.32 -2.82
N VAL A 36 -6.17 -13.34 -3.66
CA VAL A 36 -5.05 -14.28 -3.82
C VAL A 36 -4.46 -14.15 -5.22
N ALA A 37 -3.17 -14.44 -5.33
CA ALA A 37 -2.45 -14.48 -6.60
C ALA A 37 -1.36 -15.58 -6.51
N PRO A 38 -0.95 -16.17 -7.64
CA PRO A 38 0.20 -17.07 -7.68
C PRO A 38 1.48 -16.38 -7.18
N GLN A 39 2.32 -17.09 -6.43
CA GLN A 39 3.55 -16.52 -5.88
C GLN A 39 4.51 -15.99 -6.96
N VAL A 40 4.61 -16.69 -8.10
CA VAL A 40 5.44 -16.27 -9.25
C VAL A 40 4.97 -14.93 -9.81
N ALA A 41 3.66 -14.76 -10.01
CA ALA A 41 3.09 -13.50 -10.49
C ALA A 41 3.35 -12.33 -9.51
N VAL A 42 3.27 -12.61 -8.19
CA VAL A 42 3.64 -11.60 -7.18
C VAL A 42 5.11 -11.22 -7.28
N ALA A 43 6.01 -12.17 -7.49
CA ALA A 43 7.45 -11.88 -7.63
C ALA A 43 7.73 -10.98 -8.84
N GLU A 44 7.12 -11.28 -10.00
CA GLU A 44 7.24 -10.46 -11.21
C GLU A 44 6.65 -9.05 -11.01
N ALA A 45 5.48 -8.96 -10.37
CA ALA A 45 4.87 -7.68 -10.05
C ALA A 45 5.76 -6.82 -9.14
N MET A 46 6.45 -7.43 -8.17
CA MET A 46 7.39 -6.73 -7.29
C MET A 46 8.64 -6.24 -8.04
N SER A 47 9.16 -6.99 -9.01
CA SER A 47 10.27 -6.51 -9.86
C SER A 47 9.87 -5.25 -10.61
N ARG A 48 8.72 -5.29 -11.28
CA ARG A 48 8.17 -4.14 -12.02
C ARG A 48 7.92 -2.93 -11.13
N LEU A 49 7.38 -3.15 -9.93
CA LEU A 49 7.16 -2.07 -8.96
C LEU A 49 8.48 -1.37 -8.59
N VAL A 50 9.56 -2.12 -8.37
CA VAL A 50 10.88 -1.55 -8.03
C VAL A 50 11.47 -0.78 -9.21
N GLU A 51 11.32 -1.31 -10.43
CA GLU A 51 11.78 -0.65 -11.67
C GLU A 51 11.02 0.66 -11.94
N ASP A 52 9.75 0.76 -11.54
CA ASP A 52 8.88 1.92 -11.75
C ASP A 52 8.96 2.97 -10.61
N LEU A 53 9.77 2.75 -9.57
CA LEU A 53 9.94 3.73 -8.50
C LEU A 53 10.68 4.97 -9.01
N ASP A 54 9.95 6.07 -9.17
CA ASP A 54 10.43 7.31 -9.79
C ASP A 54 10.33 8.57 -8.89
N TYR A 55 10.01 8.40 -7.60
CA TYR A 55 9.79 9.51 -6.68
C TYR A 55 10.94 9.73 -5.69
N ASP A 56 11.28 11.00 -5.47
CA ASP A 56 12.29 11.39 -4.48
C ASP A 56 11.73 11.46 -3.05
N ASN A 57 10.43 11.81 -2.91
CA ASN A 57 9.79 12.01 -1.61
C ASN A 57 8.41 11.35 -1.52
N PHE A 58 8.35 10.26 -0.77
CA PHE A 58 7.11 9.48 -0.58
C PHE A 58 5.92 10.28 -0.04
N LYS A 59 6.12 11.29 0.83
CA LYS A 59 5.00 12.07 1.39
C LYS A 59 4.32 12.92 0.32
N ASN A 60 5.12 13.59 -0.49
CA ASN A 60 4.62 14.39 -1.61
C ASN A 60 3.95 13.49 -2.63
N GLU A 61 4.58 12.36 -2.97
CA GLU A 61 4.05 11.42 -3.95
C GLU A 61 2.67 10.88 -3.55
N VAL A 62 2.48 10.52 -2.28
CA VAL A 62 1.17 10.07 -1.77
C VAL A 62 0.15 11.20 -1.83
N ALA A 63 0.52 12.43 -1.49
CA ALA A 63 -0.39 13.57 -1.55
C ALA A 63 -0.84 13.85 -3.00
N GLU A 64 0.06 13.72 -3.96
CA GLU A 64 -0.19 13.94 -5.39
C GLU A 64 -0.99 12.80 -6.02
N ARG A 65 -0.58 11.53 -5.85
CA ARG A 65 -1.22 10.38 -6.50
C ARG A 65 -2.44 9.84 -5.75
N GLN A 66 -2.48 9.97 -4.42
CA GLN A 66 -3.50 9.32 -3.57
C GLN A 66 -4.27 10.30 -2.67
N GLY A 67 -3.95 11.60 -2.77
CA GLY A 67 -4.66 12.68 -2.11
C GLY A 67 -4.14 13.02 -0.71
N ARG A 68 -4.37 14.27 -0.33
CA ARG A 68 -3.86 14.86 0.92
C ARG A 68 -4.34 14.11 2.18
N ALA A 69 -5.61 13.71 2.22
CA ALA A 69 -6.17 13.00 3.37
C ALA A 69 -5.41 11.69 3.70
N ARG A 70 -4.94 10.97 2.66
CA ARG A 70 -4.15 9.75 2.86
C ARG A 70 -2.73 10.07 3.30
N ALA A 71 -2.13 11.11 2.71
CA ALA A 71 -0.80 11.58 3.11
C ALA A 71 -0.75 11.99 4.59
N ASP A 72 -1.81 12.64 5.09
CA ASP A 72 -1.92 13.02 6.50
C ASP A 72 -2.00 11.79 7.42
N LEU A 73 -2.77 10.74 7.07
CA LEU A 73 -2.78 9.48 7.83
C LEU A 73 -1.39 8.80 7.89
N TYR A 74 -0.63 8.84 6.79
CA TYR A 74 0.73 8.31 6.78
C TYR A 74 1.68 9.19 7.60
N HIS A 75 1.46 10.50 7.62
CA HIS A 75 2.19 11.43 8.47
C HIS A 75 1.99 11.14 9.96
N ASP A 76 0.79 10.76 10.39
CA ASP A 76 0.51 10.38 11.78
C ASP A 76 1.34 9.16 12.20
N VAL A 77 1.40 8.13 11.35
CA VAL A 77 2.24 6.95 11.61
C VAL A 77 3.71 7.34 11.72
N TRP A 78 4.20 8.18 10.80
CA TRP A 78 5.57 8.69 10.86
C TRP A 78 5.85 9.46 12.15
N SER A 79 4.91 10.30 12.59
CA SER A 79 5.04 11.09 13.82
C SER A 79 5.06 10.20 15.06
N VAL A 80 4.32 9.08 15.05
CA VAL A 80 4.40 8.07 16.13
C VAL A 80 5.77 7.41 16.14
N LEU A 81 6.27 6.94 14.99
CA LEU A 81 7.57 6.28 14.89
C LEU A 81 8.74 7.22 15.20
N TYR A 82 8.61 8.51 14.88
CA TYR A 82 9.62 9.52 15.18
C TYR A 82 9.93 9.63 16.68
N LYS A 83 8.98 9.27 17.55
CA LYS A 83 9.20 9.23 19.00
C LYS A 83 10.30 8.25 19.42
N LEU A 84 10.55 7.20 18.62
CA LEU A 84 11.64 6.22 18.86
C LEU A 84 13.04 6.86 18.76
N GLN A 85 13.16 8.00 18.10
CA GLN A 85 14.44 8.71 17.96
C GLN A 85 14.74 9.63 19.15
N ARG A 86 13.78 9.80 20.08
CA ARG A 86 14.00 10.57 21.30
C ARG A 86 14.55 9.63 22.39
N PRO A 87 15.54 10.06 23.19
CA PRO A 87 15.95 9.31 24.36
C PRO A 87 14.73 9.11 25.27
N GLN A 88 14.54 7.90 25.78
CA GLN A 88 13.59 7.67 26.88
C GLN A 88 14.13 8.42 28.10
N GLN A 89 13.37 9.41 28.57
CA GLN A 89 13.61 10.08 29.85
C GLN A 89 13.23 9.16 31.00
#